data_AF-A0A848TXC3-F1
#
_entry.id   AF-A0A848TXC3-F1
#
_cell.length_a   1.000
_cell.length_b   1.000
_cell.length_c   1.000
_cell.angle_alpha   90.00
_cell.angle_beta   90.00
_cell.angle_gamma   90.00
#
_symmetry.space_group_name_H-M   'P 1'
#
loop_
_entity.id
_entity.type
_entity.pdbx_description
1 polymer ?
#
loop_
_entity_poly.entity_id
_entity_poly.type
_entity_poly.pdbx_seq_one_letter_code
_entity_poly.pdbx_strand_id
1 'polypeptide(L)'
;MKFRFALLSLLIITTISCKEKKKTETPSETKELSLVEKVAYKSGFENWKKINELQFTFNVDRDTSHFERTWIWEVDKNQITSITAEDTITYNRSKMDSVAMKTNG
;
A
#
# COMPACT_ATOMS: atom_id res chain seq x y z
N MET A 1 24.90 -7.04 50.33
CA MET A 1 24.27 -8.16 49.59
C MET A 1 22.74 -8.12 49.59
N LYS A 2 22.07 -7.91 50.73
CA LYS A 2 20.59 -7.91 50.85
C LYS A 2 19.86 -6.89 49.94
N PHE A 3 20.45 -5.72 49.71
CA PHE A 3 19.88 -4.67 48.85
C PHE A 3 19.92 -5.01 47.35
N ARG A 4 20.90 -5.82 46.90
CA ARG A 4 21.00 -6.28 45.51
C ARG A 4 19.98 -7.37 45.18
N PHE A 5 19.67 -8.23 46.17
CA PHE A 5 18.59 -9.21 46.05
C PHE A 5 17.20 -8.56 46.01
N ALA A 6 16.99 -7.47 46.77
CA ALA A 6 15.74 -6.70 46.72
C ALA A 6 15.54 -5.98 45.38
N LEU A 7 16.62 -5.49 44.76
CA LEU A 7 16.56 -4.86 43.43
C LEU A 7 16.28 -5.88 42.33
N LEU A 8 16.80 -7.10 42.47
CA LEU A 8 16.55 -8.20 41.53
C LEU A 8 15.12 -8.74 41.63
N SER A 9 14.53 -8.78 42.83
CA SER A 9 13.13 -9.18 43.01
C SER A 9 12.13 -8.16 42.48
N LEU A 10 12.47 -6.87 42.49
CA LEU A 10 11.60 -5.80 41.97
C LEU A 10 11.53 -5.81 40.42
N LEU A 11 12.60 -6.27 39.75
CA LEU A 11 12.68 -6.37 38.29
C LEU A 11 11.88 -7.56 37.72
N ILE A 12 11.60 -8.59 38.53
CA ILE A 12 10.86 -9.79 38.12
C ILE A 12 9.34 -9.57 38.16
N ILE A 13 8.86 -8.62 38.97
CA ILE A 13 7.42 -8.34 39.15
C ILE A 13 6.85 -7.53 37.97
N THR A 14 7.68 -6.78 37.24
CA THR A 14 7.23 -5.92 36.13
C THR A 14 6.98 -6.68 34.82
N THR A 15 7.41 -7.95 34.68
CA THR A 15 7.23 -8.72 33.44
C THR A 15 5.94 -9.55 33.39
N ILE A 16 5.19 -9.68 34.49
CA ILE A 16 4.00 -10.55 34.56
C ILE A 16 2.70 -9.80 34.21
N SER A 17 2.74 -8.46 34.07
CA SER A 17 1.55 -7.65 33.76
C SER A 17 1.30 -7.46 32.25
N CYS A 18 1.46 -8.52 31.45
CA CYS A 18 0.89 -8.58 30.11
C CYS A 18 -0.22 -9.63 30.10
N LYS A 19 -1.42 -9.25 30.57
CA LYS A 19 -2.62 -10.05 30.33
C LYS A 19 -2.95 -9.93 28.85
N GLU A 20 -2.67 -11.00 28.10
CA GLU A 20 -3.28 -11.22 26.78
C GLU A 20 -4.79 -11.10 26.93
N LYS A 21 -5.35 -10.00 26.42
CA LYS A 21 -6.78 -9.88 26.20
C LYS A 21 -7.13 -10.90 25.13
N LYS A 22 -7.74 -12.02 25.52
CA LYS A 22 -8.46 -12.90 24.60
C LYS A 22 -9.34 -12.02 23.73
N LYS A 23 -9.02 -11.99 22.44
CA LYS A 23 -9.79 -11.31 21.41
C LYS A 23 -11.13 -12.06 21.33
N THR A 24 -12.12 -11.56 22.06
CA THR A 24 -13.51 -11.96 21.89
C THR A 24 -13.84 -11.68 20.43
N GLU A 25 -14.06 -12.73 19.66
CA GLU A 25 -14.58 -12.64 18.30
C GLU A 25 -16.02 -12.12 18.41
N THR A 26 -16.16 -10.80 18.30
CA THR A 26 -17.45 -10.15 18.09
C THR A 26 -18.07 -10.77 16.83
N PRO A 27 -19.36 -11.15 16.85
CA PRO A 27 -20.05 -11.61 15.66
C PRO A 27 -19.82 -10.60 14.54
N SER A 28 -19.34 -11.08 13.39
CA SER A 28 -19.07 -10.26 12.21
C SER A 28 -20.37 -9.60 11.77
N GLU A 29 -20.61 -8.39 12.26
CA GLU A 29 -21.58 -7.46 11.71
C GLU A 29 -21.24 -7.34 10.22
N THR A 30 -22.08 -7.90 9.36
CA THR A 30 -21.93 -7.79 7.90
C THR A 30 -22.02 -6.31 7.57
N LYS A 31 -20.87 -5.65 7.49
CA LYS A 31 -20.78 -4.25 7.09
C LYS A 31 -21.48 -4.10 5.75
N GLU A 32 -22.49 -3.24 5.71
CA GLU A 32 -23.13 -2.90 4.45
C GLU A 32 -22.10 -2.18 3.57
N LEU A 33 -21.91 -2.69 2.35
CA LEU A 33 -21.02 -2.07 1.38
C LEU A 33 -21.60 -0.74 0.89
N SER A 34 -20.76 0.29 0.86
CA SER A 34 -21.04 1.54 0.16
C SER A 34 -21.27 1.30 -1.33
N LEU A 35 -21.87 2.27 -2.02
CA LEU A 35 -22.10 2.17 -3.47
C LEU A 35 -20.77 2.00 -4.24
N VAL A 36 -19.70 2.68 -3.82
CA VAL A 36 -18.38 2.58 -4.46
C VAL A 36 -17.80 1.18 -4.27
N GLU A 37 -17.92 0.62 -3.06
CA GLU A 37 -17.47 -0.77 -2.81
C GLU A 37 -18.27 -1.75 -3.64
N LYS A 38 -19.60 -1.61 -3.72
CA LYS A 38 -20.46 -2.46 -4.57
C LYS A 38 -20.01 -2.42 -6.03
N VAL A 39 -19.68 -1.24 -6.56
CA VAL A 39 -19.14 -1.10 -7.92
C VAL A 39 -17.78 -1.79 -8.03
N ALA A 40 -16.85 -1.55 -7.10
CA ALA A 40 -15.52 -2.15 -7.13
C ALA A 40 -15.57 -3.68 -7.09
N TYR A 41 -16.35 -4.27 -6.18
CA TYR A 41 -16.55 -5.72 -6.09
C TYR A 41 -17.20 -6.26 -7.37
N LYS A 42 -18.22 -5.59 -7.91
CA LYS A 42 -18.83 -5.95 -9.21
C LYS A 42 -17.84 -5.86 -10.38
N SER A 43 -16.88 -4.94 -10.30
CA SER A 43 -15.78 -4.78 -11.25
C SER A 43 -14.60 -5.74 -11.01
N GLY A 44 -14.73 -6.71 -10.10
CA GLY A 44 -13.74 -7.77 -9.90
C GLY A 44 -12.60 -7.41 -8.92
N PHE A 45 -12.81 -6.44 -8.02
CA PHE A 45 -11.84 -6.04 -7.00
C PHE A 45 -11.31 -7.22 -6.15
N GLU A 46 -12.10 -8.28 -5.98
CA GLU A 46 -11.71 -9.53 -5.30
C GLU A 46 -10.44 -10.16 -5.89
N ASN A 47 -10.22 -9.97 -7.20
CA ASN A 47 -9.07 -10.49 -7.92
C ASN A 47 -7.88 -9.53 -7.95
N TRP A 48 -7.97 -8.36 -7.30
CA TRP A 48 -6.91 -7.35 -7.33
C TRP A 48 -5.54 -7.91 -6.93
N LYS A 49 -5.50 -8.79 -5.92
CA LYS A 49 -4.26 -9.44 -5.45
C LYS A 49 -3.60 -10.38 -6.47
N LYS A 50 -4.27 -10.72 -7.56
CA LYS A 50 -3.74 -11.57 -8.63
C LYS A 50 -3.13 -10.77 -9.78
N ILE A 51 -3.22 -9.45 -9.73
CA ILE A 51 -2.69 -8.56 -10.76
C ILE A 51 -1.20 -8.37 -10.48
N ASN A 52 -0.36 -8.84 -11.40
CA ASN A 52 1.10 -8.69 -11.29
C ASN A 52 1.58 -7.38 -11.95
N GLU A 53 0.87 -6.92 -12.99
CA GLU A 53 1.24 -5.75 -13.77
C GLU A 53 0.02 -4.98 -14.26
N LEU A 54 0.11 -3.65 -14.25
CA LEU A 54 -0.86 -2.74 -14.85
C LEU A 54 -0.15 -1.84 -15.85
N GLN A 55 -0.65 -1.81 -17.08
CA GLN A 55 -0.17 -0.90 -18.11
C GLN A 55 -1.23 0.13 -18.43
N PHE A 56 -0.85 1.40 -18.41
CA PHE A 56 -1.72 2.50 -18.77
C PHE A 56 -0.98 3.46 -19.69
N THR A 57 -1.61 3.82 -20.80
CA THR A 57 -1.11 4.85 -21.72
C THR A 57 -2.13 5.96 -21.82
N PHE A 58 -1.70 7.16 -21.51
CA PHE A 58 -2.43 8.38 -21.83
C PHE A 58 -1.89 8.93 -23.15
N ASN A 59 -2.76 9.14 -24.13
CA ASN A 59 -2.39 9.75 -25.41
C ASN A 59 -3.33 10.88 -25.81
N VAL A 60 -2.81 11.81 -26.61
CA VAL A 60 -3.52 12.95 -27.17
C VAL A 60 -3.03 13.16 -28.59
N ASP A 61 -3.94 13.04 -29.55
CA ASP A 61 -3.73 13.43 -30.93
C ASP A 61 -4.30 14.83 -31.19
N ARG A 62 -3.52 15.68 -31.86
CA ARG A 62 -3.95 16.97 -32.43
C ARG A 62 -3.41 17.10 -33.84
N ASP A 63 -4.06 17.93 -34.67
CA ASP A 63 -3.76 18.19 -36.10
C ASP A 63 -2.45 17.60 -36.64
N THR A 64 -1.30 18.09 -36.15
CA THR A 64 0.03 17.66 -36.58
C THR A 64 0.93 17.14 -35.45
N SER A 65 0.42 17.01 -34.22
CA SER A 65 1.21 16.62 -33.06
C SER A 65 0.58 15.47 -32.29
N HIS A 66 1.40 14.50 -31.90
CA HIS A 66 1.05 13.41 -31.02
C HIS A 66 1.76 13.56 -29.68
N PHE A 67 1.05 13.28 -28.59
CA PHE A 67 1.63 13.21 -27.26
C PHE A 67 1.16 11.93 -26.57
N GLU A 68 2.09 11.19 -25.98
CA GLU A 68 1.73 10.08 -25.10
C GLU A 68 2.66 9.93 -23.92
N ARG A 69 2.13 9.30 -22.88
CA ARG A 69 2.88 8.84 -21.72
C ARG A 69 2.33 7.48 -21.28
N THR A 70 3.25 6.56 -21.06
CA THR A 70 2.92 5.21 -20.58
C THR A 70 3.47 5.00 -19.17
N TRP A 71 2.72 4.25 -18.38
CA TRP A 71 3.16 3.73 -17.09
C TRP A 71 2.93 2.22 -17.06
N ILE A 72 3.98 1.50 -16.70
CA ILE A 72 3.95 0.07 -16.40
C ILE A 72 4.18 -0.06 -14.91
N TRP A 73 3.18 -0.52 -14.18
CA TRP A 73 3.26 -0.74 -12.74
C TRP A 73 3.35 -2.22 -12.44
N GLU A 74 4.53 -2.67 -11.99
CA GLU A 74 4.75 -3.98 -11.41
C GLU A 74 4.25 -3.97 -9.95
N VAL A 75 3.04 -4.52 -9.74
CA VAL A 75 2.28 -4.37 -8.49
C VAL A 75 3.03 -4.97 -7.30
N ASP A 76 3.58 -6.18 -7.46
CA ASP A 76 4.28 -6.90 -6.38
C ASP A 76 5.54 -6.18 -5.89
N LYS A 77 6.26 -5.52 -6.81
CA LYS A 77 7.49 -4.78 -6.49
C LYS A 77 7.21 -3.33 -6.10
N ASN A 78 5.96 -2.88 -6.28
CA ASN A 78 5.56 -1.49 -6.20
C ASN A 78 6.47 -0.57 -7.04
N GLN A 79 6.87 -1.05 -8.22
CA GLN A 79 7.81 -0.40 -9.12
C GLN A 79 7.05 0.10 -10.35
N ILE A 80 7.28 1.35 -10.72
CA ILE A 80 6.68 1.97 -11.90
C ILE A 80 7.80 2.30 -12.89
N THR A 81 7.60 1.91 -14.13
CA THR A 81 8.35 2.40 -15.28
C THR A 81 7.47 3.40 -16.02
N SER A 82 7.89 4.66 -16.08
CA SER A 82 7.22 5.73 -16.82
C SER A 82 8.00 6.02 -18.09
N ILE A 83 7.28 6.11 -19.21
CA ILE A 83 7.82 6.26 -20.55
C ILE A 83 7.18 7.51 -21.17
N THR A 84 8.00 8.45 -21.63
CA THR A 84 7.61 9.58 -22.48
C THR A 84 8.32 9.50 -23.83
N ALA A 85 8.14 10.50 -24.70
CA ALA A 85 8.88 10.58 -25.95
C ALA A 85 10.39 10.81 -25.73
N GLU A 86 10.76 11.45 -24.62
CA GLU A 86 12.14 11.85 -24.31
C GLU A 86 12.85 10.84 -23.42
N ASP A 87 12.15 10.32 -22.39
CA ASP A 87 12.78 9.58 -21.31
C ASP A 87 12.02 8.31 -20.92
N THR A 88 12.76 7.36 -20.35
CA THR A 88 12.21 6.23 -19.60
C THR A 88 12.82 6.19 -18.22
N ILE A 89 11.98 6.28 -17.19
CA ILE A 89 12.42 6.29 -15.80
C ILE A 89 11.73 5.18 -15.02
N THR A 90 12.48 4.51 -14.15
CA THR A 90 11.96 3.48 -13.26
C THR A 90 12.18 3.90 -11.81
N TYR A 91 11.13 3.81 -11.00
CA TYR A 91 11.17 4.20 -9.59
C TYR A 91 10.23 3.35 -8.74
N ASN A 92 10.53 3.27 -7.44
CA ASN A 92 9.62 2.64 -6.49
C ASN A 92 8.59 3.67 -6.00
N ARG A 93 7.30 3.39 -6.19
CA ARG A 93 6.22 4.34 -5.91
C ARG A 93 6.16 4.76 -4.44
N SER A 94 6.48 3.87 -3.50
CA SER A 94 6.45 4.20 -2.06
C SER A 94 7.66 5.01 -1.59
N LYS A 95 8.68 5.18 -2.44
CA LYS A 95 9.90 5.94 -2.14
C LYS A 95 10.03 7.23 -2.94
N MET A 96 9.01 7.59 -3.72
CA MET A 96 9.00 8.83 -4.49
C MET A 96 9.06 10.04 -3.57
N ASP A 97 9.85 11.03 -3.96
CA ASP A 97 9.77 12.36 -3.36
C ASP A 97 8.49 13.08 -3.81
N SER A 98 8.20 14.21 -3.17
CA SER A 98 7.00 15.00 -3.43
C SER A 98 6.99 15.68 -4.80
N VAL A 99 8.16 15.90 -5.41
CA VAL A 99 8.27 16.52 -6.74
C VAL A 99 7.87 15.49 -7.80
N ALA A 100 8.45 14.29 -7.72
CA ALA A 100 8.10 13.17 -8.58
C ALA A 100 6.61 12.80 -8.43
N MET A 101 6.05 12.88 -7.22
CA MET A 101 4.63 12.60 -6.97
C MET A 101 3.69 13.58 -7.66
N LYS A 102 4.06 14.87 -7.78
CA LYS A 102 3.22 15.85 -8.50
C LYS A 102 3.16 15.58 -10.01
N THR A 103 4.21 14.99 -10.56
CA THR A 103 4.32 14.75 -12.01
C THR A 103 3.80 13.38 -12.41
N ASN A 104 3.92 12.38 -11.51
CA ASN A 104 3.66 10.96 -11.82
C ASN A 104 2.76 10.24 -10.81
N GLY A 105 2.21 10.94 -9.81
CA GLY A 105 1.41 10.36 -8.71
C GLY A 105 -0.07 10.18 -9.01
#